data_AF-A0A2S2RAL7-F1
#
_entry.id   AF-A0A2S2RAL7-F1
#
_cell.length_a   1.000
_cell.length_b   1.000
_cell.length_c   1.000
_cell.angle_alpha   90.00
_cell.angle_beta   90.00
_cell.angle_gamma   90.00
#
_symmetry.space_group_name_H-M   'P 1'
#
loop_
_entity.id
_entity.type
_entity.pdbx_description
1 polymer ?
#
loop_
_entity_poly.entity_id
_entity_poly.type
_entity_poly.pdbx_seq_one_letter_code
_entity_poly.pdbx_strand_id
1 'polypeptide(L)'
;MWTDNYRKNSYMSITLHYIDSNWELNNRLLMTGQFPSYETKTGENIKRFMSNFFCQISESASEVNNDLMSCVTFVTDQGSNMLSALRNYNRLNCCANLLNTVLRNLFDIKFLEQEEEFEIKPLEPILTLMIECKNLVKYMKSSGRNCELSKGLVQEIETRWNTRLLMFQSVHRALPEIIQIHGEDFGRIKNINTDLLKQIIQFLETFKKASDDLEGDKCSTIHKAILY
;
A
#
# COMPACT_ATOMS: atom_id res chain seq x y z
N MET A 1 9.16 1.55 -6.23
CA MET A 1 8.95 2.52 -7.34
C MET A 1 7.51 3.02 -7.25
N TRP A 2 7.23 4.30 -7.50
CA TRP A 2 5.86 4.83 -7.45
C TRP A 2 5.60 5.85 -8.55
N THR A 3 4.33 6.19 -8.77
CA THR A 3 3.92 7.22 -9.72
C THR A 3 3.21 8.33 -8.96
N ASP A 4 3.66 9.57 -9.16
CA ASP A 4 2.93 10.76 -8.76
C ASP A 4 1.79 10.97 -9.77
N ASN A 5 0.55 10.75 -9.32
CA ASN A 5 -0.62 10.86 -10.19
C ASN A 5 -0.97 12.30 -10.58
N TYR A 6 -0.47 13.31 -9.87
CA TYR A 6 -0.69 14.72 -10.20
C TYR A 6 0.29 15.17 -11.27
N ARG A 7 1.59 14.94 -11.05
CA ARG A 7 2.65 15.33 -12.01
C ARG A 7 2.85 14.32 -13.14
N LYS A 8 2.21 13.14 -13.05
CA LYS A 8 2.38 12.01 -13.97
C LYS A 8 3.84 11.52 -14.10
N ASN A 9 4.67 11.83 -13.12
CA ASN A 9 6.06 11.41 -13.05
C ASN A 9 6.20 10.12 -12.26
N SER A 10 7.11 9.26 -12.70
CA SER A 10 7.46 8.04 -11.96
C SER A 10 8.79 8.24 -11.23
N TYR A 11 8.93 7.64 -10.07
CA TYR A 11 10.11 7.76 -9.24
C TYR A 11 10.55 6.39 -8.75
N MET A 12 11.86 6.24 -8.60
CA MET A 12 12.49 5.07 -8.02
C MET A 12 13.38 5.52 -6.86
N SER A 13 13.25 4.80 -5.75
CA SER A 13 14.20 4.87 -4.65
C SER A 13 14.83 3.51 -4.46
N ILE A 14 16.13 3.50 -4.16
CA ILE A 14 16.90 2.31 -3.81
C ILE A 14 17.51 2.58 -2.44
N THR A 15 17.15 1.73 -1.48
CA THR A 15 17.70 1.74 -0.12
C THR A 15 18.48 0.45 0.07
N LEU A 16 19.74 0.56 0.48
CA LEU A 16 20.58 -0.58 0.82
C LEU A 16 20.42 -0.88 2.31
N HIS A 17 20.24 -2.16 2.62
CA HIS A 17 20.22 -2.67 3.99
C HIS A 17 21.38 -3.66 4.15
N TYR A 18 22.14 -3.52 5.23
CA TYR A 18 23.24 -4.43 5.55
C TYR A 18 23.48 -4.46 7.05
N ILE A 19 24.14 -5.51 7.52
CA ILE A 19 24.63 -5.63 8.90
C ILE A 19 26.13 -5.35 8.84
N ASP A 20 26.60 -4.41 9.66
CA ASP A 20 28.02 -4.06 9.73
C ASP A 20 28.81 -4.96 10.70
N SER A 21 30.10 -4.67 10.87
CA SER A 21 30.99 -5.39 11.78
C SER A 21 30.59 -5.28 13.26
N ASN A 22 29.79 -4.28 13.63
CA ASN A 22 29.27 -4.07 14.98
C ASN A 22 27.94 -4.79 15.20
N TRP A 23 27.49 -5.61 14.25
CA TRP A 23 26.19 -6.27 14.25
C TRP A 23 25.00 -5.30 14.23
N GLU A 24 25.22 -4.07 13.73
CA GLU A 24 24.15 -3.09 13.60
C GLU A 24 23.49 -3.18 12.24
N LEU A 25 22.15 -3.25 12.25
CA LEU A 25 21.35 -3.16 11.02
C LEU A 25 21.36 -1.72 10.53
N ASN A 26 22.00 -1.50 9.40
CA ASN A 26 22.07 -0.23 8.72
C ASN A 26 21.07 -0.19 7.56
N ASN A 27 20.41 0.95 7.40
CA ASN A 27 19.72 1.30 6.16
C ASN A 27 20.32 2.60 5.60
N ARG A 28 20.55 2.66 4.29
CA ARG A 28 21.11 3.83 3.61
C ARG A 28 20.36 4.04 2.31
N LEU A 29 19.74 5.21 2.17
CA LEU A 29 19.13 5.62 0.92
C LEU A 29 20.24 5.92 -0.10
N LEU A 30 20.41 5.04 -1.08
CA LEU A 30 21.42 5.21 -2.12
C LEU A 30 20.92 6.15 -3.23
N MET A 31 19.64 6.03 -3.57
CA MET A 31 19.03 6.83 -4.64
C MET A 31 17.61 7.20 -4.30
N THR A 32 17.22 8.42 -4.66
CA THR A 32 15.85 8.76 -5.01
C THR A 32 15.90 9.62 -6.27
N GLY A 33 15.30 9.13 -7.35
CA GLY A 33 15.37 9.77 -8.65
C GLY A 33 14.06 9.67 -9.39
N GLN A 34 13.81 10.66 -10.25
CA GLN A 34 12.74 10.58 -11.23
C GLN A 34 13.16 9.59 -12.33
N PHE A 35 12.31 8.60 -12.59
CA PHE A 35 12.45 7.75 -13.77
C PHE A 35 12.19 8.59 -15.02
N PRO A 36 13.01 8.46 -16.09
CA PRO A 36 12.91 9.32 -17.27
C PRO A 36 11.47 9.40 -17.82
N SER A 37 10.92 10.61 -17.91
CA SER A 37 9.51 10.81 -18.31
C SER A 37 9.25 10.45 -19.77
N TYR A 38 10.28 10.47 -20.61
CA TYR A 38 10.23 10.07 -22.01
C TYR A 38 10.38 8.56 -22.23
N GLU A 39 10.67 7.77 -21.18
CA GLU A 39 10.80 6.32 -21.29
C GLU A 39 9.57 5.59 -20.74
N THR A 40 9.19 4.52 -21.44
CA THR A 40 8.21 3.57 -20.93
C THR A 40 8.84 2.71 -19.83
N LYS A 41 8.09 2.41 -18.77
CA LYS A 41 8.55 1.62 -17.61
C LYS A 41 8.60 0.11 -17.92
N THR A 42 9.21 -0.29 -19.02
CA THR A 42 9.43 -1.71 -19.35
C THR A 42 10.45 -2.31 -18.40
N GLY A 43 10.47 -3.65 -18.29
CA GLY A 43 11.49 -4.33 -17.48
C GLY A 43 12.91 -4.01 -17.93
N GLU A 44 13.14 -3.90 -19.24
CA GLU A 44 14.45 -3.57 -19.79
C GLU A 44 14.90 -2.14 -19.39
N ASN A 45 14.02 -1.15 -19.53
CA ASN A 45 14.37 0.23 -19.18
C ASN A 45 14.58 0.39 -17.66
N ILE A 46 13.79 -0.32 -16.85
CA ILE A 46 13.98 -0.38 -15.39
C ILE A 46 15.34 -0.99 -15.04
N LYS A 47 15.69 -2.13 -15.65
CA LYS A 47 16.97 -2.79 -15.43
C LYS A 47 18.12 -1.86 -15.80
N ARG A 48 18.08 -1.26 -17.00
CA ARG A 48 19.09 -0.30 -17.47
C ARG A 48 19.25 0.88 -16.51
N PHE A 49 18.14 1.45 -16.04
CA PHE A 49 18.17 2.55 -15.08
C PHE A 49 18.86 2.15 -13.77
N MET A 50 18.56 0.96 -13.24
CA MET A 50 19.23 0.43 -12.05
C MET A 50 20.71 0.15 -12.31
N SER A 51 21.05 -0.52 -13.42
CA SER A 51 22.44 -0.85 -13.77
C SER A 51 23.31 0.40 -13.90
N ASN A 52 22.82 1.44 -14.58
CA ASN A 52 23.55 2.71 -14.68
C ASN A 52 23.85 3.31 -13.31
N PHE A 53 22.89 3.26 -12.39
CA PHE A 53 23.07 3.74 -11.03
C PHE A 53 24.10 2.91 -10.24
N PHE A 54 24.01 1.57 -10.29
CA PHE A 54 24.96 0.70 -9.60
C PHE A 54 26.38 0.78 -10.20
N CYS A 55 26.51 0.98 -11.51
CA CYS A 55 27.80 1.26 -12.15
C CYS A 55 28.41 2.56 -11.62
N GLN A 56 27.64 3.65 -11.54
CA GLN A 56 28.13 4.93 -10.99
C GLN A 56 28.62 4.81 -9.54
N ILE A 57 27.92 4.04 -8.71
CA ILE A 57 28.40 3.73 -7.35
C ILE A 57 29.71 2.95 -7.38
N SER A 58 29.78 1.91 -8.20
CA SER A 58 30.95 1.03 -8.27
C SER A 58 32.19 1.76 -8.80
N GLU A 59 32.05 2.63 -9.80
CA GLU A 59 33.12 3.49 -10.31
C GLU A 59 33.64 4.46 -9.24
N SER A 60 32.76 4.98 -8.39
CA SER A 60 33.14 5.85 -7.28
C SER A 60 33.83 5.11 -6.12
N ALA A 61 33.56 3.81 -5.97
CA ALA A 61 34.12 2.95 -4.95
C ALA A 61 35.26 2.13 -5.56
N SER A 62 36.47 2.68 -5.52
CA SER A 62 37.71 2.24 -6.20
C SER A 62 38.11 0.75 -6.11
N GLU A 63 37.36 -0.06 -5.36
CA GLU A 63 37.64 -1.45 -5.00
C GLU A 63 36.55 -2.46 -5.46
N VAL A 64 35.44 -2.00 -6.04
CA VAL A 64 34.32 -2.89 -6.44
C VAL A 64 34.49 -3.37 -7.89
N ASN A 65 35.25 -4.46 -8.08
CA ASN A 65 35.45 -5.10 -9.39
C ASN A 65 34.30 -6.03 -9.84
N ASN A 66 33.29 -6.25 -8.97
CA ASN A 66 32.17 -7.16 -9.24
C ASN A 66 30.88 -6.40 -9.55
N ASP A 67 29.99 -7.00 -10.35
CA ASP A 67 28.63 -6.48 -10.56
C ASP A 67 27.89 -6.40 -9.22
N LEU A 68 27.84 -5.21 -8.62
CA LEU A 68 27.21 -4.95 -7.33
C LEU A 68 25.74 -5.43 -7.29
N MET A 69 25.04 -5.39 -8.42
CA MET A 69 23.68 -5.91 -8.52
C MET A 69 23.61 -7.42 -8.30
N SER A 70 24.64 -8.16 -8.72
CA SER A 70 24.72 -9.62 -8.54
C SER A 70 25.01 -10.02 -7.08
N CYS A 71 25.57 -9.11 -6.29
CA CYS A 71 25.94 -9.36 -4.89
C CYS A 71 24.82 -9.01 -3.90
N VAL A 72 23.73 -8.41 -4.35
CA VAL A 72 22.63 -7.97 -3.48
C VAL A 72 21.37 -8.80 -3.69
N THR A 73 20.54 -8.85 -2.66
CA THR A 73 19.19 -9.40 -2.75
C THR A 73 18.19 -8.26 -2.85
N PHE A 74 17.42 -8.22 -3.92
CA PHE A 74 16.41 -7.19 -4.12
C PHE A 74 15.11 -7.55 -3.42
N VAL A 75 14.46 -6.57 -2.79
CA VAL A 75 13.10 -6.72 -2.26
C VAL A 75 12.20 -5.73 -3.01
N THR A 76 11.23 -6.24 -3.77
CA THR A 76 10.37 -5.39 -4.62
C THR A 76 8.91 -5.81 -4.56
N ASP A 77 8.02 -4.91 -4.99
CA ASP A 77 6.65 -5.30 -5.34
C ASP A 77 6.62 -6.33 -6.49
N GLN A 78 5.42 -6.86 -6.75
CA GLN A 78 5.18 -7.85 -7.82
C GLN A 78 4.79 -7.21 -9.15
N GLY A 79 5.12 -5.95 -9.40
CA GLY A 79 4.87 -5.30 -10.68
C GLY A 79 5.56 -6.08 -11.81
N SER A 80 4.81 -6.47 -12.84
CA SER A 80 5.28 -7.34 -13.93
C SER A 80 6.59 -6.86 -14.57
N ASN A 81 6.74 -5.55 -14.76
CA ASN A 81 7.96 -4.97 -15.31
C ASN A 81 9.13 -5.03 -14.33
N MET A 82 8.89 -4.88 -13.02
CA MET A 82 9.93 -5.05 -12.00
C MET A 82 10.39 -6.50 -11.91
N LEU A 83 9.45 -7.45 -11.97
CA LEU A 83 9.76 -8.88 -12.05
C LEU A 83 10.59 -9.22 -13.29
N SER A 84 10.25 -8.62 -14.44
CA SER A 84 11.00 -8.79 -15.69
C SER A 84 12.41 -8.22 -15.58
N ALA A 85 12.56 -7.01 -15.04
CA ALA A 85 13.84 -6.32 -14.87
C ALA A 85 14.85 -7.13 -14.03
N LEU A 86 14.34 -7.75 -12.96
CA LEU A 86 15.16 -8.45 -11.95
C LEU A 86 15.11 -9.97 -12.09
N ARG A 87 14.64 -10.51 -13.22
CA ARG A 87 14.45 -11.96 -13.43
C ARG A 87 15.71 -12.79 -13.18
N ASN A 88 16.88 -12.25 -13.49
CA ASN A 88 18.16 -12.94 -13.38
C ASN A 88 18.94 -12.59 -12.10
N TYR A 89 18.33 -11.88 -11.15
CA TYR A 89 18.95 -11.48 -9.88
C TYR A 89 18.24 -12.15 -8.71
N ASN A 90 18.92 -12.23 -7.55
CA ASN A 90 18.26 -12.71 -6.35
C ASN A 90 17.20 -11.68 -5.90
N ARG A 91 15.94 -12.12 -5.79
CA ARG A 91 14.82 -11.22 -5.53
C ARG A 91 13.77 -11.88 -4.63
N LEU A 92 13.37 -11.14 -3.60
CA LEU A 92 12.27 -11.46 -2.70
C LEU A 92 11.05 -10.59 -3.00
N ASN A 93 9.86 -11.13 -2.71
CA ASN A 93 8.63 -10.37 -2.77
C ASN A 93 8.49 -9.48 -1.54
N CYS A 94 8.02 -8.25 -1.76
CA CYS A 94 7.60 -7.36 -0.69
C CYS A 94 6.32 -7.90 -0.02
N CYS A 95 6.44 -8.35 1.25
CA CYS A 95 5.31 -8.88 2.02
C CYS A 95 4.20 -7.84 2.22
N ALA A 96 4.53 -6.56 2.43
CA ALA A 96 3.52 -5.51 2.50
C ALA A 96 2.71 -5.37 1.21
N ASN A 97 3.35 -5.53 0.03
CA ASN A 97 2.65 -5.55 -1.25
C ASN A 97 1.80 -6.81 -1.44
N LEU A 98 2.24 -7.97 -0.91
CA LEU A 98 1.44 -9.20 -0.91
C LEU A 98 0.17 -9.01 -0.07
N LEU A 99 0.30 -8.54 1.17
CA LEU A 99 -0.83 -8.24 2.06
C LEU A 99 -1.80 -7.24 1.41
N ASN A 100 -1.28 -6.17 0.82
CA ASN A 100 -2.09 -5.20 0.06
C ASN A 100 -2.86 -5.87 -1.09
N THR A 101 -2.25 -6.81 -1.80
CA THR A 101 -2.87 -7.51 -2.92
C THR A 101 -3.96 -8.47 -2.47
N VAL A 102 -3.70 -9.26 -1.42
CA VAL A 102 -4.69 -10.17 -0.81
C VAL A 102 -5.91 -9.37 -0.33
N LEU A 103 -5.69 -8.31 0.46
CA LEU A 103 -6.77 -7.50 0.99
C LEU A 103 -7.52 -6.73 -0.10
N ARG A 104 -6.84 -6.28 -1.17
CA ARG A 104 -7.53 -5.66 -2.30
C ARG A 104 -8.49 -6.65 -2.96
N ASN A 105 -8.02 -7.87 -3.25
CA ASN A 105 -8.81 -8.90 -3.91
C ASN A 105 -9.95 -9.40 -3.03
N LEU A 106 -9.75 -9.52 -1.72
CA LEU A 106 -10.79 -9.93 -0.76
C LEU A 106 -12.04 -9.05 -0.81
N PHE A 107 -11.88 -7.76 -1.16
CA PHE A 107 -12.99 -6.82 -1.24
C PHE A 107 -13.29 -6.37 -2.69
N ASP A 108 -12.76 -7.06 -3.69
CA ASP A 108 -13.07 -6.79 -5.09
C ASP A 108 -14.28 -7.63 -5.52
N ILE A 109 -15.40 -6.96 -5.75
CA ILE A 109 -16.66 -7.58 -6.18
C ILE A 109 -16.46 -8.42 -7.45
N LYS A 110 -15.64 -7.94 -8.40
CA LYS A 110 -15.40 -8.67 -9.65
C LYS A 110 -14.60 -9.95 -9.43
N PHE A 111 -13.74 -9.97 -8.42
CA PHE A 111 -13.01 -11.17 -8.04
C PHE A 111 -13.94 -12.18 -7.36
N LEU A 112 -14.85 -11.71 -6.51
CA LEU A 112 -15.81 -12.55 -5.80
C LEU A 112 -16.96 -13.07 -6.70
N GLU A 113 -17.36 -12.31 -7.71
CA GLU A 113 -18.41 -12.70 -8.67
C GLU A 113 -17.95 -13.72 -9.71
N GLN A 114 -16.63 -14.02 -9.81
CA GLN A 114 -16.13 -15.11 -10.66
C GLN A 114 -16.50 -16.50 -10.12
N GLU A 115 -17.01 -16.60 -8.89
CA GLU A 115 -17.61 -17.81 -8.33
C GLU A 115 -19.11 -17.86 -8.68
N GLU A 116 -19.45 -17.88 -9.97
CA GLU A 116 -20.83 -17.95 -10.50
C GLU A 116 -21.59 -19.24 -10.11
N GLU A 117 -20.94 -20.19 -9.46
CA GLU A 117 -21.52 -21.50 -9.14
C GLU A 117 -22.44 -21.48 -7.91
N PHE A 118 -22.47 -20.39 -7.13
CA PHE A 118 -23.34 -20.25 -5.96
C PHE A 118 -24.13 -18.94 -6.01
N GLU A 119 -25.47 -19.00 -5.91
CA GLU A 119 -26.38 -17.82 -5.83
C GLU A 119 -26.14 -16.92 -4.59
N ILE A 120 -25.15 -17.25 -3.76
CA ILE A 120 -24.79 -16.53 -2.54
C ILE A 120 -23.62 -15.60 -2.89
N LYS A 121 -23.84 -14.28 -2.83
CA LYS A 121 -22.75 -13.31 -2.92
C LYS A 121 -21.94 -13.31 -1.61
N PRO A 122 -20.71 -13.86 -1.56
CA PRO A 122 -19.93 -13.82 -0.35
C PRO A 122 -19.65 -12.36 0.06
N LEU A 123 -19.71 -12.08 1.36
CA LEU A 123 -19.38 -10.78 1.97
C LEU A 123 -20.30 -9.60 1.58
N GLU A 124 -21.49 -9.85 1.02
CA GLU A 124 -22.44 -8.80 0.60
C GLU A 124 -22.70 -7.70 1.66
N PRO A 125 -22.93 -8.01 2.95
CA PRO A 125 -23.06 -6.99 3.99
C PRO A 125 -21.85 -6.08 4.13
N ILE A 126 -20.63 -6.62 3.95
CA ILE A 126 -19.38 -5.88 4.07
C ILE A 126 -19.17 -4.98 2.84
N LEU A 127 -19.50 -5.49 1.66
CA LEU A 127 -19.44 -4.74 0.41
C LEU A 127 -20.40 -3.55 0.44
N THR A 128 -21.63 -3.77 0.90
CA THR A 128 -22.63 -2.71 1.11
C THR A 128 -22.11 -1.67 2.11
N LEU A 129 -21.63 -2.09 3.28
CA LEU A 129 -21.03 -1.18 4.26
C LEU A 129 -19.88 -0.34 3.66
N MET A 130 -19.03 -0.96 2.84
CA MET A 130 -17.92 -0.26 2.18
C MET A 130 -18.41 0.82 1.22
N ILE A 131 -19.41 0.51 0.40
CA ILE A 131 -20.01 1.45 -0.54
C ILE A 131 -20.64 2.62 0.22
N GLU A 132 -21.37 2.35 1.30
CA GLU A 132 -22.01 3.39 2.11
C GLU A 132 -20.99 4.32 2.78
N CYS A 133 -19.91 3.77 3.35
CA CYS A 133 -18.82 4.57 3.90
C CYS A 133 -18.16 5.47 2.83
N LYS A 134 -17.90 4.93 1.63
CA LYS A 134 -17.35 5.70 0.50
C LYS A 134 -18.29 6.83 0.07
N ASN A 135 -19.58 6.53 -0.02
CA ASN A 135 -20.60 7.51 -0.42
C ASN A 135 -20.74 8.64 0.60
N LEU A 136 -20.73 8.33 1.89
CA LEU A 136 -20.73 9.31 2.97
C LEU A 136 -19.51 10.24 2.87
N VAL A 137 -18.30 9.66 2.79
CA VAL A 137 -17.05 10.43 2.72
C VAL A 137 -17.04 11.33 1.48
N LYS A 138 -17.44 10.79 0.33
CA LYS A 138 -17.55 11.55 -0.92
C LYS A 138 -18.50 12.72 -0.77
N TYR A 139 -19.71 12.48 -0.24
CA TYR A 139 -20.72 13.51 -0.03
C TYR A 139 -20.23 14.62 0.90
N MET A 140 -19.68 14.27 2.07
CA MET A 140 -19.21 15.26 3.04
C MET A 140 -18.10 16.13 2.46
N LYS A 141 -17.18 15.55 1.68
CA LYS A 141 -16.11 16.31 1.02
C LYS A 141 -16.64 17.18 -0.11
N SER A 142 -17.49 16.65 -0.99
CA SER A 142 -18.00 17.40 -2.15
C SER A 142 -18.98 18.50 -1.78
N SER A 143 -19.69 18.37 -0.66
CA SER A 143 -20.62 19.37 -0.16
C SER A 143 -19.96 20.44 0.73
N GLY A 144 -18.66 20.31 1.01
CA GLY A 144 -17.94 21.17 1.96
C GLY A 144 -18.21 20.85 3.43
N ARG A 145 -19.22 20.06 3.76
CA ARG A 145 -19.63 19.72 5.14
C ARG A 145 -18.60 18.97 5.95
N ASN A 146 -17.56 18.42 5.30
CA ASN A 146 -16.44 17.83 6.00
C ASN A 146 -15.69 18.82 6.92
N CYS A 147 -15.84 20.14 6.71
CA CYS A 147 -15.30 21.17 7.61
C CYS A 147 -16.14 21.38 8.88
N GLU A 148 -17.37 20.85 8.93
CA GLU A 148 -18.25 20.93 10.10
C GLU A 148 -17.84 19.93 11.19
N LEU A 149 -17.01 18.95 10.83
CA LEU A 149 -16.52 17.92 11.74
C LEU A 149 -15.22 18.35 12.43
N SER A 150 -15.13 18.08 13.73
CA SER A 150 -13.94 18.25 14.57
C SER A 150 -12.69 17.58 13.96
N LYS A 151 -12.88 16.39 13.38
CA LYS A 151 -11.86 15.64 12.64
C LYS A 151 -12.46 15.07 11.37
N GLY A 152 -12.07 15.66 10.24
CA GLY A 152 -12.61 15.31 8.93
C GLY A 152 -12.44 13.83 8.53
N LEU A 153 -13.34 13.40 7.66
CA LEU A 153 -13.35 12.05 7.09
C LEU A 153 -12.16 11.81 6.16
N VAL A 154 -11.64 10.58 6.20
CA VAL A 154 -10.51 10.14 5.38
C VAL A 154 -11.04 9.46 4.13
N GLN A 155 -10.55 9.89 2.96
CA GLN A 155 -10.88 9.26 1.69
C GLN A 155 -9.92 8.10 1.43
N GLU A 156 -10.47 6.94 1.08
CA GLU A 156 -9.70 5.79 0.63
C GLU A 156 -8.97 6.08 -0.69
N ILE A 157 -7.74 5.61 -0.78
CA ILE A 157 -6.91 5.55 -1.99
C ILE A 157 -6.72 4.07 -2.32
N GLU A 158 -7.32 3.62 -3.42
CA GLU A 158 -7.38 2.20 -3.82
C GLU A 158 -6.02 1.50 -3.88
N THR A 159 -4.96 2.22 -4.26
CA THR A 159 -3.60 1.67 -4.37
C THR A 159 -2.92 1.43 -3.01
N ARG A 160 -3.52 1.89 -1.90
CA ARG A 160 -2.98 1.79 -0.53
C ARG A 160 -4.07 1.28 0.41
N TRP A 161 -4.14 -0.04 0.60
CA TRP A 161 -5.18 -0.67 1.42
C TRP A 161 -5.34 -0.05 2.82
N ASN A 162 -4.24 0.40 3.45
CA ASN A 162 -4.27 1.06 4.77
C ASN A 162 -5.24 2.25 4.84
N THR A 163 -5.45 2.95 3.73
CA THR A 163 -6.39 4.08 3.68
C THR A 163 -7.85 3.65 3.82
N ARG A 164 -8.19 2.38 3.54
CA ARG A 164 -9.51 1.80 3.78
C ARG A 164 -9.80 1.66 5.26
N LEU A 165 -8.84 1.13 6.02
CA LEU A 165 -8.95 1.07 7.48
C LEU A 165 -9.10 2.49 8.06
N LEU A 166 -8.29 3.45 7.59
CA LEU A 166 -8.39 4.84 8.03
C LEU A 166 -9.75 5.47 7.70
N MET A 167 -10.34 5.15 6.53
CA MET A 167 -11.69 5.57 6.17
C MET A 167 -12.70 5.03 7.17
N PHE A 168 -12.72 3.71 7.41
CA PHE A 168 -13.64 3.10 8.37
C PHE A 168 -13.49 3.67 9.78
N GLN A 169 -12.27 3.80 10.28
CA GLN A 169 -12.01 4.44 11.58
C GLN A 169 -12.45 5.91 11.62
N SER A 170 -12.34 6.64 10.51
CA SER A 170 -12.81 8.04 10.44
C SER A 170 -14.33 8.14 10.46
N VAL A 171 -15.03 7.26 9.73
CA VAL A 171 -16.50 7.18 9.73
C VAL A 171 -17.00 6.79 11.12
N HIS A 172 -16.49 5.69 11.68
CA HIS A 172 -16.90 5.21 13.01
C HIS A 172 -16.75 6.30 14.09
N ARG A 173 -15.64 7.06 14.06
CA ARG A 173 -15.40 8.17 14.99
C ARG A 173 -16.35 9.34 14.77
N ALA A 174 -16.65 9.69 13.51
CA ALA A 174 -17.44 10.86 13.17
C ALA A 174 -18.96 10.62 13.24
N LEU A 175 -19.43 9.37 13.25
CA LEU A 175 -20.86 9.04 13.28
C LEU A 175 -21.65 9.77 14.39
N PRO A 176 -21.21 9.80 15.66
CA PRO A 176 -21.94 10.54 16.71
C PRO A 176 -22.04 12.04 16.43
N GLU A 177 -20.97 12.64 15.92
CA GLU A 177 -20.93 14.06 15.56
C GLU A 177 -21.83 14.36 14.35
N ILE A 178 -21.82 13.50 13.34
CA ILE A 178 -22.71 13.59 12.18
C ILE A 178 -24.18 13.50 12.59
N ILE A 179 -24.52 12.58 13.51
CA ILE A 179 -25.87 12.45 14.06
C ILE A 179 -26.27 13.72 14.82
N GLN A 180 -25.36 14.30 15.60
CA GLN A 180 -25.62 15.54 16.33
C GLN A 180 -25.87 16.74 15.40
N ILE A 181 -25.15 16.84 14.29
CA ILE A 181 -25.24 17.99 13.36
C ILE A 181 -26.39 17.83 12.37
N HIS A 182 -26.67 16.61 11.89
CA HIS A 182 -27.61 16.35 10.79
C HIS A 182 -28.86 15.56 11.20
N GLY A 183 -28.93 15.05 12.43
CA GLY A 183 -30.00 14.21 12.94
C GLY A 183 -29.81 12.72 12.66
N GLU A 184 -30.52 11.87 13.42
CA GLU A 184 -30.49 10.41 13.28
C GLU A 184 -31.03 9.93 11.93
N ASP A 185 -32.02 10.66 11.37
CA ASP A 185 -32.63 10.37 10.07
C ASP A 185 -31.80 10.83 8.87
N PHE A 186 -30.54 11.21 9.08
CA PHE A 186 -29.68 11.64 8.01
C PHE A 186 -29.46 10.50 7.01
N GLY A 187 -30.09 10.59 5.84
CA GLY A 187 -30.18 9.48 4.88
C GLY A 187 -28.84 8.92 4.38
N ARG A 188 -27.72 9.62 4.61
CA ARG A 188 -26.36 9.16 4.25
C ARG A 188 -25.72 8.22 5.27
N ILE A 189 -26.28 8.08 6.47
CA ILE A 189 -25.79 7.15 7.50
C ILE A 189 -26.74 5.99 7.77
N LYS A 190 -27.97 6.03 7.21
CA LYS A 190 -29.04 5.06 7.47
C LYS A 190 -28.62 3.60 7.25
N ASN A 191 -27.81 3.34 6.24
CA ASN A 191 -27.37 1.99 5.87
C ASN A 191 -26.01 1.60 6.46
N ILE A 192 -25.40 2.46 7.29
CA ILE A 192 -24.12 2.17 7.93
C ILE A 192 -24.37 1.33 9.18
N ASN A 193 -24.16 0.02 9.06
CA ASN A 193 -24.19 -0.88 10.21
C ASN A 193 -22.96 -0.64 11.10
N THR A 194 -23.18 0.00 12.25
CA THR A 194 -22.10 0.41 13.18
C THR A 194 -21.41 -0.79 13.83
N ASP A 195 -22.14 -1.87 14.12
CA ASP A 195 -21.54 -3.09 14.69
C ASP A 195 -20.65 -3.81 13.70
N LEU A 196 -21.10 -3.94 12.44
CA LEU A 196 -20.29 -4.51 11.36
C LEU A 196 -19.08 -3.61 11.07
N LEU A 197 -19.25 -2.28 11.13
CA LEU A 197 -18.15 -1.32 10.99
C LEU A 197 -17.09 -1.51 12.09
N LYS A 198 -17.51 -1.74 13.33
CA LYS A 198 -16.58 -2.03 14.43
C LYS A 198 -15.85 -3.36 14.22
N GLN A 199 -16.56 -4.40 13.79
CA GLN A 199 -15.96 -5.72 13.51
C GLN A 199 -14.94 -5.68 12.37
N ILE A 200 -15.26 -5.00 11.26
CA ILE A 200 -14.33 -4.91 10.12
C ILE A 200 -13.09 -4.07 10.45
N ILE A 201 -13.23 -3.05 11.29
CA ILE A 201 -12.08 -2.28 11.83
C ILE A 201 -11.18 -3.23 12.62
N GLN A 202 -11.72 -3.98 13.58
CA GLN A 202 -10.94 -4.91 14.40
C GLN A 202 -10.22 -5.98 13.56
N PHE A 203 -10.91 -6.52 12.54
CA PHE A 203 -10.31 -7.46 11.59
C PHE A 203 -9.13 -6.83 10.85
N LEU A 204 -9.31 -5.65 10.26
CA LEU A 204 -8.28 -4.96 9.46
C LEU A 204 -7.11 -4.43 10.29
N GLU A 205 -7.32 -4.12 11.57
CA GLU A 205 -6.25 -3.69 12.49
C GLU A 205 -5.15 -4.75 12.66
N THR A 206 -5.50 -6.03 12.59
CA THR A 206 -4.53 -7.13 12.65
C THR A 206 -3.54 -7.08 11.49
N PHE A 207 -4.04 -6.85 10.27
CA PHE A 207 -3.19 -6.69 9.09
C PHE A 207 -2.40 -5.39 9.09
N LYS A 208 -2.92 -4.35 9.76
CA LYS A 208 -2.23 -3.07 9.87
C LYS A 208 -1.01 -3.23 10.76
N LYS A 209 -1.19 -3.89 11.89
CA LYS A 209 -0.10 -4.25 12.79
C LYS A 209 0.93 -5.12 12.08
N ALA A 210 0.50 -6.17 11.37
CA ALA A 210 1.41 -7.01 10.59
C ALA A 210 2.22 -6.20 9.56
N SER A 211 1.56 -5.29 8.83
CA SER A 211 2.24 -4.45 7.83
C SER A 211 3.24 -3.50 8.48
N ASP A 212 2.86 -2.84 9.58
CA ASP A 212 3.75 -1.95 10.33
C ASP A 212 4.98 -2.71 10.88
N ASP A 213 4.76 -3.93 11.36
CA ASP A 213 5.81 -4.80 11.88
C ASP A 213 6.79 -5.28 10.79
N LEU A 214 6.29 -5.49 9.56
CA LEU A 214 7.07 -5.93 8.39
C LEU A 214 7.78 -4.78 7.68
N GLU A 215 7.22 -3.57 7.74
CA GLU A 215 7.78 -2.36 7.13
C GLU A 215 8.87 -1.68 7.98
N GLY A 216 9.12 -2.18 9.20
CA GLY A 216 10.18 -1.68 10.07
C GLY A 216 11.58 -1.76 9.45
N ASP A 217 12.37 -0.70 9.61
CA ASP A 217 13.69 -0.55 8.98
C ASP A 217 14.86 -0.44 9.99
N LYS A 218 14.53 -0.43 11.29
CA LYS A 218 15.48 -0.36 12.43
C LYS A 218 15.76 -1.70 13.10
N CYS A 219 15.04 -2.75 12.71
CA CYS A 219 15.21 -4.10 13.22
C CYS A 219 14.99 -5.10 12.08
N SER A 220 15.46 -6.34 12.25
CA SER A 220 15.18 -7.40 11.28
C SER A 220 13.68 -7.66 11.21
N THR A 221 13.13 -7.73 9.99
CA THR A 221 11.71 -8.02 9.76
C THR A 221 11.45 -9.28 8.96
N ILE A 222 12.46 -9.82 8.25
CA ILE A 222 12.29 -10.98 7.36
C ILE A 222 11.77 -12.22 8.08
N HIS A 223 12.22 -12.45 9.32
CA HIS A 223 11.78 -13.58 10.15
C HIS A 223 10.30 -13.47 10.56
N LYS A 224 9.74 -12.24 10.58
CA LYS A 224 8.32 -12.02 10.88
C LYS A 224 7.40 -12.42 9.73
N ALA A 225 7.93 -12.60 8.51
CA ALA A 225 7.13 -13.00 7.35
C ALA A 225 6.51 -14.40 7.49
N ILE A 226 7.01 -15.24 8.42
CA ILE A 226 6.42 -16.56 8.73
C ILE A 226 5.37 -16.45 9.85
N LEU A 227 5.40 -15.37 10.64
CA LEU A 227 4.47 -15.16 11.76
C LEU A 227 3.10 -14.62 11.31
N TYR A 228 2.99 -14.15 10.06
CA TYR A 228 1.79 -13.59 9.45
C TYR A 228 1.49 -14.29 8.13
#